data_AF-A0A7C6F4C1-F1
#
_entry.id   AF-A0A7C6F4C1-F1
#
_cell.length_a   1.000
_cell.length_b   1.000
_cell.length_c   1.000
_cell.angle_alpha   90.00
_cell.angle_beta   90.00
_cell.angle_gamma   90.00
#
_symmetry.space_group_name_H-M   'P 1'
#
loop_
_entity.id
_entity.type
_entity.pdbx_description
1 polymer ?
#
loop_
_entity_poly.entity_id
_entity_poly.type
_entity_poly.pdbx_seq_one_letter_code
_entity_poly.pdbx_strand_id
1 'polypeptide(L)'
;MRWLLLAAPFCVWLAWAAGDRKVFPYSYDQHDFPNGLRLITVPTDYPNVVALYIVVQAGSRNEIEPGKSGFAHLFEHMMFRGTKAFPPARYEAVLKAAGAASNAYTTDDHTAYHTTFSKEDLETIVAMEADRFQNLEYSPDVFRTEALAVLGEYNKNSANPVSKLYELLRD
;
A
#
# COMPACT_ATOMS: atom_id res chain seq x y z
N MET A 1 28.46 -40.54 -55.89
CA MET A 1 28.40 -39.16 -55.36
C MET A 1 26.93 -38.83 -55.10
N ARG A 2 26.49 -38.75 -53.84
CA ARG A 2 25.09 -38.48 -53.48
C ARG A 2 25.12 -37.42 -52.39
N TRP A 3 24.76 -36.18 -52.74
CA TRP A 3 24.79 -35.04 -51.85
C TRP A 3 23.53 -35.05 -50.96
N LEU A 4 23.71 -35.10 -49.64
CA LEU A 4 22.66 -34.78 -48.68
C LEU A 4 22.60 -33.26 -48.51
N LEU A 5 21.44 -32.66 -48.79
CA LEU A 5 21.11 -31.30 -48.38
C LEU A 5 20.52 -31.36 -46.96
N LEU A 6 21.24 -30.79 -45.99
CA LEU A 6 20.73 -30.52 -44.65
C LEU A 6 19.97 -29.19 -44.68
N ALA A 7 18.65 -29.24 -44.43
CA ALA A 7 17.85 -28.05 -44.16
C ALA A 7 18.02 -27.66 -42.69
N ALA A 8 18.55 -26.46 -42.44
CA ALA A 8 18.56 -25.88 -41.10
C ALA A 8 17.17 -25.30 -40.77
N PRO A 9 16.62 -25.52 -39.56
CA PRO A 9 15.35 -24.90 -39.18
C PRO A 9 15.61 -23.43 -38.83
N PHE A 10 14.90 -22.54 -39.50
CA PHE A 10 14.81 -21.12 -39.13
C PHE A 10 14.04 -21.02 -37.81
N CYS A 11 14.75 -20.87 -36.69
CA CYS A 11 14.14 -20.43 -35.44
C CYS A 11 13.84 -18.93 -35.54
N VAL A 12 12.56 -18.60 -35.74
CA VAL A 12 12.06 -17.23 -35.61
C VAL A 12 12.02 -16.90 -34.12
N TRP A 13 12.99 -16.09 -33.67
CA TRP A 13 12.91 -15.44 -32.37
C TRP A 13 11.89 -14.31 -32.47
N LEU A 14 10.69 -14.54 -31.93
CA LEU A 14 9.76 -13.46 -31.63
C LEU A 14 10.36 -12.63 -30.49
N ALA A 15 11.10 -11.58 -30.83
CA ALA A 15 11.45 -10.54 -29.88
C ALA A 15 10.15 -9.86 -29.44
N TRP A 16 9.70 -10.14 -28.22
CA TRP A 16 8.63 -9.38 -27.61
C TRP A 16 9.16 -7.96 -27.39
N ALA A 17 8.73 -7.02 -28.23
CA ALA A 17 9.05 -5.61 -28.01
C ALA A 17 8.47 -5.23 -26.64
N ALA A 18 9.34 -4.89 -25.70
CA ALA A 18 8.94 -4.25 -24.47
C ALA A 18 8.41 -2.85 -24.85
N GLY A 19 7.12 -2.77 -25.18
CA GLY A 19 6.45 -1.49 -25.35
C GLY A 19 6.58 -0.68 -24.06
N ASP A 20 6.59 0.65 -24.19
CA ASP A 20 6.53 1.57 -23.05
C ASP A 20 5.38 1.16 -22.14
N ARG A 21 5.72 0.44 -21.06
CA ARG A 21 4.74 -0.16 -20.17
C ARG A 21 4.30 0.94 -19.22
N LYS A 22 3.39 1.78 -19.69
CA LYS A 22 2.79 2.83 -18.87
C LYS A 22 2.17 2.19 -17.63
N VAL A 23 2.50 2.74 -16.46
CA VAL A 23 1.95 2.28 -15.18
C VAL A 23 0.45 2.54 -15.12
N PHE A 24 0.02 3.70 -15.62
CA PHE A 24 -1.38 4.10 -15.70
C PHE A 24 -1.81 4.30 -17.17
N PRO A 25 -3.10 4.07 -17.48
CA PRO A 25 -3.65 4.40 -18.80
C PRO A 25 -3.79 5.92 -19.03
N TYR A 26 -3.69 6.73 -17.97
CA TYR A 26 -3.76 8.20 -17.99
C TYR A 26 -2.38 8.84 -18.17
N SER A 27 -2.34 10.13 -18.51
CA SER A 27 -1.12 10.93 -18.42
C SER A 27 -0.72 11.12 -16.96
N TYR A 28 0.57 10.99 -16.66
CA TYR A 28 1.12 11.17 -15.32
C TYR A 28 2.54 11.71 -15.39
N ASP A 29 2.93 12.42 -14.33
CA ASP A 29 4.32 12.76 -14.08
C ASP A 29 4.88 11.80 -13.03
N GLN A 30 6.11 11.32 -13.24
CA GLN A 30 6.82 10.48 -12.30
C GLN A 30 8.09 11.19 -11.85
N HIS A 31 8.33 11.20 -10.53
CA HIS A 31 9.55 11.70 -9.93
C HIS A 31 10.11 10.65 -8.97
N ASP A 32 11.32 10.17 -9.26
CA ASP A 32 12.06 9.25 -8.41
C ASP A 32 13.04 10.06 -7.54
N PHE A 33 12.82 10.06 -6.22
CA PHE A 33 13.67 10.76 -5.26
C PHE A 33 14.95 9.94 -4.95
N PRO A 34 16.05 10.59 -4.55
CA PRO A 34 17.31 9.90 -4.20
C PRO A 34 17.20 8.88 -3.06
N ASN A 35 16.20 9.02 -2.18
CA ASN A 35 15.94 8.08 -1.08
C ASN A 35 15.12 6.84 -1.51
N GLY A 36 14.82 6.71 -2.81
CA GLY A 36 14.05 5.59 -3.36
C GLY A 36 12.53 5.77 -3.34
N LEU A 37 12.01 6.88 -2.79
CA LEU A 37 10.59 7.20 -2.88
C LEU A 37 10.24 7.57 -4.34
N ARG A 38 9.18 6.97 -4.87
CA ARG A 38 8.60 7.32 -6.17
C ARG A 38 7.31 8.08 -5.96
N LEU A 39 7.24 9.30 -6.50
CA LEU A 39 6.00 10.07 -6.61
C LEU A 39 5.44 9.93 -8.02
N ILE A 40 4.17 9.53 -8.12
CA ILE A 40 3.42 9.58 -9.36
C ILE A 40 2.24 10.52 -9.18
N THR A 41 2.16 11.55 -10.01
CA THR A 41 1.05 12.50 -10.01
C THR A 41 0.22 12.33 -11.27
N VAL A 42 -1.09 12.09 -11.08
CA VAL A 42 -2.06 11.93 -12.16
C VAL A 42 -2.99 13.13 -12.12
N PRO A 43 -2.87 14.10 -13.07
CA PRO A 43 -3.82 15.20 -13.18
C PRO A 43 -5.22 14.68 -13.48
N THR A 44 -6.24 15.31 -12.90
CA THR A 44 -7.65 14.99 -13.14
C THR A 44 -8.44 16.24 -13.49
N ASP A 45 -9.64 16.06 -14.05
CA ASP A 45 -10.58 17.15 -14.34
C ASP A 45 -11.35 17.63 -13.09
N TYR A 46 -10.97 17.18 -11.89
CA TYR A 46 -11.55 17.55 -10.60
C TYR A 46 -10.59 18.45 -9.81
N PRO A 47 -10.48 19.75 -10.12
CA PRO A 47 -9.35 20.59 -9.71
C PRO A 47 -9.27 20.92 -8.21
N ASN A 48 -10.28 20.56 -7.42
CA ASN A 48 -10.34 20.91 -5.98
C ASN A 48 -10.24 19.69 -5.07
N VAL A 49 -10.15 18.47 -5.63
CA VAL A 49 -10.09 17.22 -4.85
C VAL A 49 -8.77 16.52 -5.12
N VAL A 50 -8.12 16.07 -4.06
CA VAL A 50 -6.90 15.27 -4.13
C VAL A 50 -7.17 13.91 -3.52
N ALA A 51 -6.75 12.86 -4.22
CA ALA A 51 -6.67 11.50 -3.69
C ALA A 51 -5.20 11.13 -3.53
N LEU A 52 -4.73 11.06 -2.29
CA LEU A 52 -3.36 10.66 -1.95
C LEU A 52 -3.35 9.18 -1.61
N TYR A 53 -2.44 8.43 -2.24
CA TYR A 53 -2.15 7.03 -1.92
C TYR A 53 -0.67 6.89 -1.61
N ILE A 54 -0.36 6.31 -0.44
CA ILE A 54 0.98 5.88 -0.07
C ILE A 54 0.96 4.36 -0.03
N VAL A 55 1.62 3.76 -1.02
CA VAL A 55 1.67 2.30 -1.19
C VAL A 55 3.03 1.80 -0.74
N VAL A 56 3.03 1.02 0.34
CA VAL A 56 4.21 0.32 0.81
C VAL A 56 4.23 -1.06 0.16
N GLN A 57 5.30 -1.35 -0.59
CA GLN A 57 5.48 -2.64 -1.29
C GLN A 57 5.90 -3.77 -0.32
N ALA A 58 5.12 -3.95 0.74
CA ALA A 58 5.21 -5.03 1.70
C ALA A 58 3.80 -5.38 2.19
N GLY A 59 3.46 -6.66 2.20
CA GLY A 59 2.21 -7.21 2.71
C GLY A 59 2.45 -8.48 3.54
N SER A 60 1.38 -9.25 3.79
CA SER A 60 1.47 -10.46 4.63
C SER A 60 2.47 -11.50 4.06
N ARG A 61 2.65 -11.59 2.74
CA ARG A 61 3.58 -12.55 2.11
C ARG A 61 5.04 -12.30 2.48
N ASN A 62 5.37 -11.10 2.95
CA ASN A 62 6.73 -10.72 3.30
C ASN A 62 7.13 -11.17 4.73
N GLU A 63 6.18 -11.75 5.48
CA GLU A 63 6.36 -12.24 6.84
C GLU A 63 6.95 -13.66 6.83
N ILE A 64 8.26 -13.75 6.59
CA ILE A 64 8.93 -15.04 6.36
C ILE A 64 9.35 -15.79 7.64
N GLU A 65 9.25 -15.16 8.81
CA GLU A 65 9.71 -15.77 10.05
C GLU A 65 8.64 -16.72 10.63
N PRO A 66 8.99 -18.00 10.90
CA PRO A 66 8.03 -18.96 11.42
C PRO A 66 7.37 -18.51 12.73
N GLY A 67 6.05 -18.61 12.80
CA GLY A 67 5.26 -18.19 13.96
C GLY A 67 5.09 -16.67 14.11
N LYS A 68 5.53 -15.89 13.11
CA LYS A 68 5.41 -14.44 13.08
C LYS A 68 4.61 -13.96 11.87
N SER A 69 3.29 -13.95 12.00
CA SER A 69 2.36 -13.48 10.97
C SER A 69 1.40 -12.39 11.47
N GLY A 70 0.78 -11.67 10.54
CA GLY A 70 -0.18 -10.58 10.79
C GLY A 70 0.46 -9.25 11.16
N PHE A 71 1.79 -9.12 11.05
CA PHE A 71 2.53 -7.91 11.38
C PHE A 71 2.30 -6.76 10.40
N ALA A 72 2.15 -7.02 9.11
CA ALA A 72 1.86 -5.99 8.12
C ALA A 72 0.52 -5.30 8.44
N HIS A 73 -0.52 -6.10 8.71
CA HIS A 73 -1.83 -5.58 9.11
C HIS A 73 -1.78 -4.92 10.50
N LEU A 74 -1.05 -5.50 11.47
CA LEU A 74 -0.87 -4.85 12.76
C LEU A 74 -0.16 -3.50 12.62
N PHE A 75 0.86 -3.40 11.76
CA PHE A 75 1.58 -2.16 11.53
C PHE A 75 0.69 -1.09 10.89
N GLU A 76 -0.21 -1.48 9.99
CA GLU A 76 -1.27 -0.61 9.48
C GLU A 76 -2.08 0.02 10.61
N HIS A 77 -2.56 -0.77 11.57
CA HIS A 77 -3.28 -0.27 12.75
C HIS A 77 -2.42 0.69 13.58
N MET A 78 -1.14 0.32 13.78
CA MET A 78 -0.23 1.14 14.57
C MET A 78 0.01 2.51 13.94
N MET A 79 0.00 2.65 12.61
CA MET A 79 0.19 3.92 11.90
C MET A 79 -0.90 4.97 12.17
N PHE A 80 -2.02 4.58 12.80
CA PHE A 80 -3.06 5.50 13.28
C PHE A 80 -2.88 5.93 14.74
N ARG A 81 -1.88 5.39 15.44
CA ARG A 81 -1.58 5.74 16.84
C ARG A 81 -0.71 6.98 16.99
N GLY A 82 -0.35 7.59 15.86
CA GLY A 82 0.18 8.94 15.77
C GLY A 82 1.63 9.06 16.22
N THR A 83 2.05 10.30 16.37
CA THR A 83 3.42 10.69 16.69
C THR A 83 3.42 11.76 17.78
N LYS A 84 4.59 12.27 18.17
CA LYS A 84 4.68 13.45 19.03
C LYS A 84 4.07 14.70 18.39
N ALA A 85 4.27 14.89 17.09
CA ALA A 85 3.77 16.07 16.38
C ALA A 85 2.27 15.95 16.09
N PHE A 86 1.81 14.75 15.73
CA PHE A 86 0.42 14.43 15.44
C PHE A 86 -0.06 13.27 16.33
N PRO A 87 -0.31 13.53 17.63
CA PRO A 87 -0.94 12.53 18.48
C PRO A 87 -2.34 12.19 17.95
N PRO A 88 -2.94 11.02 18.29
CA PRO A 88 -4.18 10.54 17.69
C PRO A 88 -5.31 11.58 17.63
N ALA A 89 -5.54 12.31 18.73
CA ALA A 89 -6.58 13.33 18.78
C ALA A 89 -6.32 14.51 17.81
N ARG A 90 -5.06 14.88 17.60
CA ARG A 90 -4.68 15.92 16.63
C ARG A 90 -4.78 15.40 15.20
N TYR A 91 -4.31 14.18 14.94
CA TYR A 91 -4.43 13.53 13.63
C TYR A 91 -5.91 13.51 13.17
N GLU A 92 -6.81 13.02 14.03
CA GLU A 92 -8.25 13.01 13.77
C GLU A 92 -8.83 14.42 13.60
N ALA A 93 -8.41 15.39 14.40
CA ALA A 93 -8.88 16.76 14.28
C ALA A 93 -8.49 17.41 12.94
N VAL A 94 -7.27 17.14 12.44
CA VAL A 94 -6.81 17.61 11.14
C VAL A 94 -7.64 17.00 10.02
N LEU A 95 -7.82 15.67 10.01
CA LEU A 95 -8.65 15.00 9.00
C LEU A 95 -10.09 15.53 9.00
N LYS A 96 -10.68 15.71 10.19
CA LYS A 96 -12.04 16.24 10.34
C LYS A 96 -12.15 17.67 9.84
N ALA A 97 -11.18 18.53 10.15
CA ALA A 97 -11.16 19.92 9.69
C ALA A 97 -11.06 20.02 8.16
N ALA A 98 -10.28 19.14 7.53
CA ALA A 98 -10.13 19.04 6.07
C ALA A 98 -11.35 18.39 5.37
N GLY A 99 -12.31 17.86 6.13
CA GLY A 99 -13.40 17.04 5.58
C GLY A 99 -12.87 15.77 4.88
N ALA A 100 -11.70 15.28 5.31
CA ALA A 100 -10.99 14.21 4.63
C ALA A 100 -11.61 12.84 4.90
N ALA A 101 -11.67 12.01 3.86
CA ALA A 101 -11.94 10.59 3.98
C ALA A 101 -10.61 9.83 3.96
N SER A 102 -10.21 9.25 5.09
CA SER A 102 -8.95 8.51 5.24
C SER A 102 -9.23 7.06 5.61
N ASN A 103 -8.46 6.13 5.05
CA ASN A 103 -8.46 4.72 5.44
C ASN A 103 -7.13 4.06 5.07
N ALA A 104 -6.97 2.79 5.43
CA ALA A 104 -5.89 1.95 4.95
C ALA A 104 -6.38 0.52 4.69
N TYR A 105 -5.56 -0.27 4.02
CA TYR A 105 -5.75 -1.71 3.90
C TYR A 105 -4.43 -2.43 3.63
N THR A 106 -4.35 -3.68 4.08
CA THR A 106 -3.22 -4.58 3.85
C THR A 106 -3.66 -5.78 3.03
N THR A 107 -2.81 -6.16 2.08
CA THR A 107 -2.98 -7.33 1.21
C THR A 107 -1.80 -8.28 1.39
N ASP A 108 -1.79 -9.35 0.60
CA ASP A 108 -0.63 -10.23 0.52
C ASP A 108 0.61 -9.50 -0.01
N ASP A 109 0.45 -8.54 -0.92
CA ASP A 109 1.56 -7.93 -1.66
C ASP A 109 1.96 -6.52 -1.19
N HIS A 110 1.04 -5.78 -0.58
CA HIS A 110 1.24 -4.38 -0.20
C HIS A 110 0.28 -3.92 0.90
N THR A 111 0.67 -2.85 1.59
CA THR A 111 -0.19 -2.05 2.45
C THR A 111 -0.36 -0.67 1.84
N ALA A 112 -1.59 -0.20 1.71
CA ALA A 112 -1.92 1.11 1.16
C ALA A 112 -2.59 1.99 2.22
N TYR A 113 -2.10 3.20 2.37
CA TYR A 113 -2.74 4.26 3.15
C TYR A 113 -3.26 5.30 2.17
N HIS A 114 -4.54 5.66 2.30
CA HIS A 114 -5.16 6.56 1.35
C HIS A 114 -6.06 7.59 2.00
N THR A 115 -5.99 8.81 1.48
CA THR A 115 -6.75 9.95 2.00
C THR A 115 -7.25 10.80 0.85
N THR A 116 -8.55 11.07 0.82
CA THR A 116 -9.21 11.97 -0.13
C THR A 116 -9.63 13.25 0.58
N PHE A 117 -9.25 14.41 0.06
CA PHE A 117 -9.40 15.70 0.74
C PHE A 117 -9.40 16.87 -0.26
N SER A 118 -9.65 18.10 0.24
CA SER A 118 -9.67 19.31 -0.57
C SER A 118 -8.26 19.81 -0.86
N LYS A 119 -7.96 20.32 -2.07
CA LYS A 119 -6.59 20.73 -2.45
C LYS A 119 -5.95 21.73 -1.48
N GLU A 120 -6.75 22.54 -0.79
CA GLU A 120 -6.33 23.54 0.18
C GLU A 120 -5.58 22.92 1.37
N ASP A 121 -5.85 21.65 1.68
CA ASP A 121 -5.25 20.91 2.79
C ASP A 121 -4.02 20.08 2.40
N LEU A 122 -3.57 20.16 1.13
CA LEU A 122 -2.49 19.32 0.59
C LEU A 122 -1.21 19.38 1.42
N GLU A 123 -0.73 20.58 1.74
CA GLU A 123 0.50 20.74 2.50
C GLU A 123 0.37 20.13 3.90
N THR A 124 -0.74 20.39 4.59
CA THR A 124 -1.01 19.87 5.93
C THR A 124 -1.07 18.36 5.96
N ILE A 125 -1.82 17.76 5.02
CA ILE A 125 -2.01 16.30 4.97
C ILE A 125 -0.71 15.61 4.57
N VAL A 126 0.00 16.10 3.55
CA VAL A 126 1.30 15.52 3.16
C VAL A 126 2.33 15.63 4.29
N ALA A 127 2.36 16.73 5.05
CA ALA A 127 3.24 16.87 6.20
C ALA A 127 2.90 15.89 7.34
N MET A 128 1.60 15.71 7.62
CA MET A 128 1.12 14.75 8.61
C MET A 128 1.45 13.30 8.21
N GLU A 129 1.26 12.96 6.93
CA GLU A 129 1.64 11.67 6.36
C GLU A 129 3.15 11.44 6.49
N ALA A 130 3.97 12.39 6.03
CA ALA A 130 5.43 12.29 6.12
C ALA A 130 5.92 12.08 7.56
N ASP A 131 5.30 12.76 8.52
CA ASP A 131 5.63 12.62 9.94
C ASP A 131 5.29 11.22 10.48
N ARG A 132 4.09 10.67 10.21
CA ARG A 132 3.75 9.32 10.70
C ARG A 132 4.61 8.21 10.13
N PHE A 133 5.13 8.39 8.91
CA PHE A 133 6.05 7.42 8.29
C PHE A 133 7.48 7.48 8.84
N GLN A 134 7.86 8.55 9.54
CA GLN A 134 9.21 8.71 10.10
C GLN A 134 9.25 8.62 11.62
N ASN A 135 8.20 9.11 12.30
CA ASN A 135 8.21 9.42 13.72
C ASN A 135 7.12 8.69 14.51
N LEU A 136 6.65 7.55 14.01
CA LEU A 136 5.65 6.73 14.70
C LEU A 136 6.12 6.38 16.12
N GLU A 137 5.28 6.65 17.12
CA GLU A 137 5.60 6.38 18.52
C GLU A 137 4.36 5.86 19.26
N TYR A 138 4.53 4.75 19.98
CA TYR A 138 3.46 4.14 20.75
C TYR A 138 4.02 3.43 21.99
N SER A 139 3.19 3.31 23.03
CA SER A 139 3.55 2.55 24.23
C SER A 139 3.29 1.05 24.03
N PRO A 140 3.92 0.17 24.83
CA PRO A 140 3.59 -1.25 24.85
C PRO A 140 2.12 -1.55 25.15
N ASP A 141 1.44 -0.67 25.91
CA ASP A 141 0.02 -0.85 26.21
C ASP A 141 -0.85 -0.59 24.98
N VAL A 142 -0.55 0.47 24.22
CA VAL A 142 -1.24 0.75 22.95
C VAL A 142 -1.04 -0.40 21.98
N PHE A 143 0.18 -0.93 21.87
CA PHE A 143 0.46 -2.11 21.05
C PHE A 143 -0.42 -3.31 21.45
N ARG A 144 -0.54 -3.61 22.75
CA ARG A 144 -1.38 -4.72 23.22
C ARG A 144 -2.85 -4.50 22.92
N THR A 145 -3.34 -3.27 23.07
CA THR A 145 -4.72 -2.93 22.71
C THR A 145 -4.98 -3.16 21.22
N GLU A 146 -4.11 -2.70 20.34
CA GLU A 146 -4.28 -2.89 18.89
C GLU A 146 -4.12 -4.35 18.46
N ALA A 147 -3.20 -5.10 19.08
CA ALA A 147 -3.09 -6.53 18.83
C ALA A 147 -4.40 -7.28 19.18
N LEU A 148 -5.07 -6.90 20.27
CA LEU A 148 -6.37 -7.45 20.63
C LEU A 148 -7.48 -6.99 19.69
N ALA A 149 -7.43 -5.77 19.17
CA ALA A 149 -8.36 -5.28 18.17
C ALA A 149 -8.25 -6.08 16.86
N VAL A 150 -7.03 -6.29 16.35
CA VAL A 150 -6.74 -7.12 15.16
C VAL A 150 -7.22 -8.56 15.37
N LEU A 151 -6.97 -9.14 16.55
CA LEU A 151 -7.50 -10.46 16.89
C LEU A 151 -9.04 -10.48 16.88
N GLY A 152 -9.67 -9.43 17.40
CA GLY A 152 -11.13 -9.25 17.34
C GLY A 152 -11.67 -9.21 15.91
N GLU A 153 -10.97 -8.53 15.00
CA GLU A 153 -11.31 -8.49 13.58
C GLU A 153 -11.18 -9.84 12.90
N TYR A 154 -10.08 -10.57 13.16
CA TYR A 154 -9.92 -11.93 12.68
C TYR A 154 -11.05 -12.85 13.17
N ASN A 155 -11.39 -12.79 14.47
CA ASN A 155 -12.48 -13.59 15.04
C ASN A 155 -13.85 -13.25 14.41
N LYS A 156 -14.11 -11.96 14.15
CA LYS A 156 -15.30 -11.52 13.42
C LYS A 156 -15.33 -12.05 11.98
N ASN A 157 -14.20 -11.97 11.28
CA ASN A 157 -14.10 -12.33 9.86
C ASN A 157 -14.10 -13.86 9.65
N SER A 158 -13.55 -14.63 10.58
CA SER A 158 -13.54 -16.10 10.55
C SER A 158 -14.93 -16.72 10.78
N ALA A 159 -15.91 -15.93 11.24
CA ALA A 159 -17.31 -16.35 11.27
C ALA A 159 -17.92 -16.44 9.85
N ASN A 160 -17.31 -15.82 8.84
CA ASN A 160 -17.71 -15.94 7.45
C ASN A 160 -17.12 -17.23 6.82
N PRO A 161 -17.95 -18.17 6.34
CA PRO A 161 -17.47 -19.42 5.74
C PRO A 161 -16.60 -19.22 4.49
N VAL A 162 -16.81 -18.12 3.75
CA VAL A 162 -16.00 -17.79 2.57
C VAL A 162 -14.58 -17.43 2.97
N SER A 163 -14.38 -16.69 4.07
CA SER A 163 -13.05 -16.36 4.58
C SER A 163 -12.27 -17.62 4.97
N LYS A 164 -12.92 -18.55 5.67
CA LYS A 164 -12.34 -19.86 6.04
C LYS A 164 -11.95 -20.69 4.82
N LEU A 165 -12.80 -20.69 3.78
CA LEU A 165 -12.49 -21.38 2.54
C LEU A 165 -11.23 -20.79 1.89
N TYR A 166 -11.12 -19.46 1.83
CA TYR A 166 -9.94 -18.81 1.24
C TYR A 166 -8.66 -19.06 2.04
N GLU A 167 -8.74 -19.05 3.37
CA GLU A 167 -7.62 -19.40 4.25
C GLU A 167 -7.09 -20.81 3.94
N LEU A 168 -7.97 -21.81 3.94
CA LEU A 168 -7.62 -23.19 3.61
C LEU A 168 -7.09 -23.40 2.19
N LEU A 169 -7.49 -22.57 1.22
CA LEU A 169 -7.02 -22.65 -0.16
C LEU A 169 -5.65 -21.98 -0.37
N ARG A 170 -5.21 -21.16 0.58
CA ARG A 170 -3.99 -20.35 0.50
C ARG A 170 -2.86 -20.84 1.41
N ASP A 171 -3.19 -21.65 2.42
CA ASP A 171 -2.24 -22.45 3.22
C ASP A 171 -1.55 -23.54 2.38
#